data_AF-A0A7S0GZL2-F1
#
_entry.id   AF-A0A7S0GZL2-F1
#
_cell.length_a   1.000
_cell.length_b   1.000
_cell.length_c   1.000
_cell.angle_alpha   90.00
_cell.angle_beta   90.00
_cell.angle_gamma   90.00
#
_symmetry.space_group_name_H-M   'P 1'
#
loop_
_entity.id
_entity.type
_entity.pdbx_description
1 polymer ?
#
loop_
_entity_poly.entity_id
_entity_poly.type
_entity_poly.pdbx_seq_one_letter_code
_entity_poly.pdbx_strand_id
1 'polypeptide(L)'
;CMKALMDISSGSDQRALDKYYSFCEKQIQAMVSRVRGRLSNLQRKLMSQMLILDVHARDVVQDMIREKAQGIGEFIWAKQMRYYWETCEEPKEIKEYEEDDGSVEGK
;
A
#
# COMPACT_ATOMS: atom_id res chain seq x y z
N CYS A 1 -5.50 1.39 3.81
CA CYS A 1 -4.44 1.91 4.71
C CYS A 1 -3.85 3.22 4.21
N MET A 2 -3.15 3.24 3.07
CA MET A 2 -2.50 4.46 2.53
C MET A 2 -3.45 5.66 2.45
N LYS A 3 -4.65 5.47 1.90
CA LYS A 3 -5.70 6.50 1.88
C LYS A 3 -6.04 7.04 3.28
N ALA A 4 -6.23 6.15 4.26
CA ALA A 4 -6.53 6.56 5.64
C ALA A 4 -5.39 7.38 6.27
N LEU A 5 -4.13 7.07 5.95
CA LEU A 5 -2.97 7.87 6.38
C LEU A 5 -2.91 9.24 5.67
N MET A 6 -3.33 9.34 4.40
CA MET A 6 -3.47 10.62 3.70
C MET A 6 -4.60 11.47 4.31
N ASP A 7 -5.72 10.85 4.68
CA ASP A 7 -6.85 11.53 5.29
C ASP A 7 -6.48 12.12 6.67
N ILE A 8 -5.61 11.43 7.42
CA ILE A 8 -5.02 11.96 8.67
C ILE A 8 -4.04 13.10 8.38
N SER A 9 -3.11 12.91 7.44
CA SER A 9 -2.09 13.92 7.11
C SER A 9 -2.68 15.21 6.51
N SER A 10 -3.82 15.12 5.83
CA SER A 10 -4.57 16.28 5.30
C SER A 10 -5.48 16.93 6.34
N GLY A 11 -5.60 16.36 7.54
CA GLY A 11 -6.50 16.83 8.60
C GLY A 11 -7.99 16.59 8.32
N SER A 12 -8.33 15.82 7.30
CA SER A 12 -9.72 15.56 6.90
C SER A 12 -10.44 14.65 7.91
N ASP A 13 -9.79 13.57 8.34
CA ASP A 13 -10.37 12.60 9.27
C ASP A 13 -9.33 11.94 10.19
N GLN A 14 -9.27 12.40 11.45
CA GLN A 14 -8.35 11.86 12.46
C GLN A 14 -8.68 10.40 12.86
N ARG A 15 -9.91 9.93 12.61
CA ARG A 15 -10.36 8.56 12.92
C ARG A 15 -10.36 7.65 11.69
N ALA A 16 -9.71 8.05 10.60
CA ALA A 16 -9.66 7.26 9.37
C ALA A 16 -9.01 5.88 9.60
N LEU A 17 -7.95 5.81 10.42
CA LEU A 17 -7.31 4.54 10.76
C LEU A 17 -8.23 3.63 11.60
N ASP A 18 -8.98 4.17 12.56
CA ASP A 18 -9.93 3.39 13.36
C ASP A 18 -11.04 2.79 12.49
N LYS A 19 -11.59 3.59 11.57
CA LYS A 19 -12.58 3.12 10.59
C LYS A 19 -12.01 2.02 9.70
N TYR A 20 -10.77 2.19 9.25
CA TYR A 20 -10.08 1.19 8.43
C TYR A 20 -9.78 -0.09 9.21
N TYR A 21 -9.41 0.01 10.49
CA TYR A 21 -9.22 -1.15 11.37
C TYR A 21 -10.52 -1.95 11.52
N SER A 22 -11.64 -1.28 11.82
CA SER A 22 -12.95 -1.95 11.88
C SER A 22 -13.35 -2.62 10.56
N PHE A 23 -12.97 -2.03 9.42
CA PHE A 23 -13.16 -2.66 8.11
C PHE A 23 -12.31 -3.93 7.96
N CYS A 24 -11.03 -3.89 8.34
CA CYS A 24 -10.15 -5.07 8.34
C CYS A 24 -10.71 -6.20 9.21
N GLU A 25 -11.20 -5.90 10.41
CA GLU A 25 -11.82 -6.92 11.27
C GLU A 25 -13.02 -7.61 10.62
N LYS A 26 -13.92 -6.83 10.01
CA LYS A 26 -15.08 -7.38 9.28
C LYS A 26 -14.65 -8.26 8.11
N GLN A 27 -13.64 -7.84 7.34
CA GLN A 27 -13.11 -8.65 6.23
C GLN A 27 -12.52 -9.97 6.72
N ILE A 28 -11.71 -9.93 7.79
CA ILE A 28 -11.12 -11.13 8.39
C ILE A 28 -12.20 -12.08 8.88
N GLN A 29 -13.24 -11.59 9.56
CA GLN A 29 -14.36 -12.42 10.02
C GLN A 29 -15.11 -13.08 8.85
N ALA A 30 -15.33 -12.34 7.76
CA ALA A 30 -15.94 -12.90 6.54
C ALA A 30 -15.06 -13.98 5.92
N MET A 31 -13.74 -13.78 5.89
CA MET A 31 -12.81 -14.77 5.34
C MET A 31 -12.71 -16.02 6.22
N VAL A 32 -12.69 -15.88 7.55
CA VAL A 32 -12.76 -17.01 8.49
C VAL A 32 -14.03 -17.83 8.27
N SER A 33 -15.16 -17.16 8.08
CA SER A 33 -16.45 -17.83 7.80
C SER A 33 -16.39 -18.64 6.50
N ARG A 34 -15.71 -18.12 5.46
CA ARG A 34 -15.47 -18.84 4.20
C ARG A 34 -14.55 -20.05 4.39
N VAL A 35 -13.45 -19.91 5.13
CA VAL A 35 -12.50 -21.01 5.40
C VAL A 35 -13.15 -22.17 6.16
N ARG A 36 -14.12 -21.88 7.04
CA ARG A 36 -14.92 -22.89 7.76
C ARG A 36 -15.96 -23.61 6.88
N GLY A 37 -16.26 -23.09 5.70
CA GLY A 37 -17.18 -23.70 4.74
C GLY A 37 -16.58 -24.87 3.96
N ARG A 38 -17.28 -25.29 2.90
CA ARG A 38 -16.82 -26.36 1.99
C ARG A 38 -15.84 -25.77 0.97
N LEU A 39 -14.61 -26.25 1.01
CA LEU A 39 -13.51 -25.83 0.13
C LEU A 39 -12.65 -27.05 -0.20
N SER A 40 -11.99 -27.04 -1.35
CA SER A 40 -10.96 -28.04 -1.63
C SER A 40 -9.74 -27.83 -0.72
N ASN A 41 -8.92 -28.88 -0.56
CA ASN A 41 -7.69 -28.80 0.24
C ASN A 41 -6.74 -27.69 -0.25
N LEU A 42 -6.62 -27.53 -1.58
CA LEU A 42 -5.78 -26.49 -2.17
C LEU A 42 -6.32 -25.08 -1.88
N GLN A 43 -7.63 -24.87 -2.09
CA GLN A 43 -8.28 -23.58 -1.80
C GLN A 43 -8.15 -23.21 -0.33
N ARG A 44 -8.35 -24.19 0.57
CA ARG A 44 -8.19 -23.99 2.01
C ARG A 44 -6.77 -23.59 2.36
N LYS A 45 -5.75 -24.28 1.80
CA LYS A 45 -4.34 -23.93 2.03
C LYS A 45 -4.05 -22.49 1.59
N LEU A 46 -4.46 -22.12 0.38
CA LEU A 46 -4.26 -20.77 -0.16
C LEU A 46 -4.96 -19.70 0.71
N MET A 47 -6.23 -19.91 1.06
CA MET A 47 -6.97 -18.95 1.89
C MET A 47 -6.44 -18.86 3.31
N SER A 48 -5.95 -19.96 3.90
CA SER A 48 -5.27 -19.89 5.19
C SER A 48 -4.01 -19.03 5.12
N GLN A 49 -3.22 -19.12 4.04
CA GLN A 49 -2.05 -18.24 3.87
C GLN A 49 -2.47 -16.78 3.70
N MET A 50 -3.50 -16.51 2.89
CA MET A 50 -4.05 -15.16 2.72
C MET A 50 -4.56 -14.58 4.06
N LEU A 51 -5.22 -15.40 4.89
CA LEU A 51 -5.66 -15.00 6.23
C LEU A 51 -4.52 -14.59 7.15
N ILE A 52 -3.39 -15.30 7.08
CA ILE A 52 -2.20 -14.96 7.88
C ILE A 52 -1.67 -13.58 7.47
N LEU A 53 -1.62 -13.30 6.16
CA LEU A 53 -1.19 -11.99 5.64
C LEU A 53 -2.15 -10.87 6.07
N ASP A 54 -3.46 -11.09 5.96
CA ASP A 54 -4.47 -10.10 6.33
C ASP A 54 -4.47 -9.78 7.83
N VAL A 55 -4.26 -10.80 8.68
CA VAL A 55 -4.09 -10.66 10.13
C VAL A 55 -2.86 -9.82 10.45
N HIS A 56 -1.72 -10.08 9.79
CA HIS A 56 -0.51 -9.28 9.96
C HIS A 56 -0.73 -7.81 9.55
N ALA A 57 -1.35 -7.57 8.39
CA ALA A 57 -1.65 -6.21 7.94
C ALA A 57 -2.57 -5.45 8.91
N ARG A 58 -3.56 -6.12 9.51
CA ARG A 58 -4.41 -5.54 10.57
C ARG A 58 -3.59 -5.18 11.80
N ASP A 59 -2.67 -6.04 12.24
CA ASP A 59 -1.84 -5.78 13.42
C ASP A 59 -0.95 -4.55 13.22
N VAL A 60 -0.38 -4.40 12.01
CA VAL A 60 0.34 -3.18 11.63
C VAL A 60 -0.55 -1.93 11.73
N VAL A 61 -1.82 -2.01 11.31
CA VAL A 61 -2.79 -0.90 11.46
C VAL A 61 -3.06 -0.60 12.93
N GLN A 62 -3.18 -1.64 13.77
CA GLN A 62 -3.37 -1.48 15.20
C GLN A 62 -2.19 -0.76 15.85
N ASP A 63 -0.96 -1.12 15.47
CA ASP A 63 0.26 -0.49 15.97
C ASP A 63 0.34 0.97 15.52
N MET A 64 -0.02 1.27 14.26
CA MET A 64 -0.13 2.67 13.78
C MET A 64 -1.13 3.50 14.59
N ILE A 65 -2.26 2.92 15.01
CA ILE A 65 -3.24 3.60 15.87
C ILE A 65 -2.65 3.83 17.27
N ARG A 66 -2.01 2.82 17.86
CA ARG A 66 -1.40 2.89 19.21
C ARG A 66 -0.31 3.96 19.29
N GLU A 67 0.55 3.99 18.28
CA GLU A 67 1.66 4.95 18.18
C GLU A 67 1.22 6.31 17.60
N LYS A 68 -0.07 6.49 17.29
CA LYS A 68 -0.66 7.72 16.75
C LYS A 68 0.06 8.24 15.50
N ALA A 69 0.25 7.37 14.52
CA ALA A 69 0.88 7.74 13.25
C ALA A 69 0.15 8.95 12.61
N GLN A 70 0.90 9.99 12.26
CA GLN A 70 0.37 11.25 11.71
C GLN A 70 0.35 11.29 10.17
N GLY A 71 0.96 10.30 9.50
CA GLY A 71 0.95 10.26 8.04
C GLY A 71 1.89 9.21 7.44
N ILE A 72 2.10 9.33 6.12
CA ILE A 72 2.91 8.40 5.32
C ILE A 72 4.41 8.53 5.62
N GLY A 73 4.86 9.66 6.16
CA GLY A 73 6.27 9.86 6.53
C GLY A 73 6.71 9.11 7.79
N GLU A 74 5.77 8.57 8.58
CA GLU A 74 6.07 7.93 9.86
C GLU A 74 6.83 6.61 9.69
N PHE A 75 7.84 6.38 10.53
CA PHE A 75 8.68 5.19 10.43
C PHE A 75 7.89 3.87 10.53
N ILE A 76 6.83 3.85 11.34
CA ILE A 76 5.96 2.68 11.51
C ILE A 76 5.28 2.27 10.20
N TRP A 77 4.89 3.26 9.40
CA TRP A 77 4.40 3.02 8.06
C TRP A 77 5.56 2.74 7.11
N ALA A 78 6.64 3.51 7.15
CA ALA A 78 7.78 3.37 6.25
C ALA A 78 8.43 1.97 6.31
N LYS A 79 8.50 1.34 7.49
CA LYS A 79 9.13 0.04 7.73
C LYS A 79 8.40 -1.18 7.13
N GLN A 80 7.25 -0.98 6.49
CA GLN A 80 6.45 -2.06 5.87
C GLN A 80 6.83 -2.30 4.41
N MET A 81 6.76 -3.56 3.95
CA MET A 81 6.90 -3.90 2.53
C MET A 81 5.66 -3.49 1.74
N ARG A 82 5.85 -2.80 0.62
CA ARG A 82 4.77 -2.38 -0.29
C ARG A 82 5.16 -2.65 -1.74
N TYR A 83 4.19 -3.11 -2.51
CA TYR A 83 4.30 -3.26 -3.95
C TYR A 83 3.55 -2.11 -4.63
N TYR A 84 4.18 -1.49 -5.61
CA TYR A 84 3.55 -0.51 -6.49
C TYR A 84 3.63 -1.06 -7.91
N TRP A 85 2.53 -0.99 -8.63
CA TRP A 85 2.51 -1.21 -10.06
C TRP A 85 2.78 0.14 -10.72
N GLU A 86 3.89 0.24 -11.47
CA GLU A 86 4.08 1.34 -12.40
C GLU A 86 3.26 1.01 -13.64
N THR A 87 2.23 1.81 -13.93
CA THR A 87 1.62 1.77 -15.26
C THR A 87 2.71 2.09 -16.25
N CYS A 88 3.10 1.12 -17.08
CA CYS A 88 4.00 1.32 -18.20
C CYS A 88 3.46 2.51 -19.01
N GLU A 89 4.07 3.69 -18.86
CA GLU A 89 3.85 4.78 -19.79
C GLU A 89 4.36 4.30 -21.15
N GLU A 90 3.57 4.51 -22.21
CA GLU A 90 4.06 4.31 -23.58
C GLU A 90 5.39 5.05 -23.74
N PRO A 91 6.38 4.47 -24.44
CA PRO A 91 7.70 5.06 -24.55
C PRO A 91 7.58 6.47 -25.12
N LYS A 92 7.96 7.47 -24.32
CA LYS A 92 8.10 8.86 -24.77
C LYS A 92 9.18 8.85 -25.85
N GLU A 93 8.83 9.33 -27.05
CA GLU A 93 9.77 9.50 -28.17
C GLU A 93 11.07 10.13 -27.65
N ILE A 94 12.17 9.44 -27.90
CA ILE A 94 13.51 9.97 -27.63
C ILE A 94 13.68 11.15 -28.59
N LYS A 95 13.63 12.39 -28.07
CA LYS A 95 14.13 13.52 -28.84
C LYS A 95 15.63 13.33 -28.98
N GLU A 96 16.07 13.06 -30.20
CA GLU A 96 17.49 13.11 -30.56
C GLU A 96 18.04 14.46 -30.10
N TYR A 97 19.04 14.43 -29.22
CA TYR A 97 19.83 15.60 -28.93
C TYR A 97 20.76 15.78 -30.14
N GLU A 98 20.53 16.83 -30.93
CA GLU A 98 21.55 17.29 -31.86
C GLU A 98 22.74 17.79 -31.03
N GLU A 99 23.90 17.17 -31.22
CA GLU A 99 25.17 17.73 -30.74
C GLU A 99 25.40 19.05 -31.48
N ASP A 100 25.24 20.17 -30.77
CA ASP A 100 25.63 21.50 -31.23
C ASP A 100 27.16 21.50 -31.36
N ASP A 101 27.66 21.24 -32.57
CA ASP A 101 29.06 21.33 -32.94
C ASP A 101 29.47 22.80 -33.06
N GLY A 102 29.40 23.51 -31.93
CA GLY A 102 29.83 24.88 -31.78
C GLY A 102 31.34 25.03 -32.04
N SER A 103 31.69 25.16 -33.31
CA SER A 103 32.98 25.66 -33.79
C SER A 103 33.27 27.01 -33.12
N VAL A 104 34.31 27.04 -32.29
CA VAL A 104 34.85 28.26 -31.71
C VAL A 104 35.65 29.00 -32.79
N GLU A 105 35.06 30.01 -33.43
CA GLU A 105 35.83 31.04 -34.15
C GLU A 105 36.17 32.17 -33.17
N GLY A 106 37.43 32.22 -32.76
CA GLY A 106 38.01 33.33 -32.01
C GLY A 106 38.37 34.50 -32.94
N LYS A 107 37.98 35.71 -32.54
CA LYS A 107 38.63 36.97 -32.91
C LYS A 107 39.20 37.61 -31.64
#